data_AF-A0A519KMS0-F1
#
_entry.id   AF-A0A519KMS0-F1
#
_cell.length_a   1.000
_cell.length_b   1.000
_cell.length_c   1.000
_cell.angle_alpha   90.00
_cell.angle_beta   90.00
_cell.angle_gamma   90.00
#
_symmetry.space_group_name_H-M   'P 1'
#
loop_
_entity.id
_entity.type
_entity.pdbx_description
1 polymer ?
#
loop_
_entity_poly.entity_id
_entity_poly.type
_entity_poly.pdbx_seq_one_letter_code
_entity_poly.pdbx_strand_id
1 'polypeptide(L)' 'MTDMMKALAKTKPEVGLELIDAPIPTPGDEDVLIKVKRTAVCGTDIHIWNWDEWSQKNVPVPMITGHE' A
#
# COMPACT_ATOMS: atom_id res chain seq x y z
N MET A 1 13.13 -16.92 9.80
CA MET A 1 11.81 -16.34 10.12
C MET A 1 11.72 -15.09 9.29
N THR A 2 10.70 -14.96 8.44
CA THR A 2 10.51 -13.73 7.65
C THR A 2 9.88 -12.71 8.60
N ASP A 3 10.61 -11.64 8.90
CA ASP A 3 10.05 -10.56 9.71
C ASP A 3 8.91 -9.89 8.92
N MET A 4 7.82 -9.57 9.61
CA MET A 4 6.62 -8.98 9.03
C MET A 4 6.52 -7.49 9.40
N MET A 5 5.84 -6.71 8.56
CA MET A 5 5.49 -5.31 8.79
C MET A 5 4.00 -5.09 8.59
N LYS A 6 3.44 -4.10 9.28
CA LYS A 6 2.07 -3.65 9.04
C LYS A 6 2.01 -2.77 7.80
N ALA A 7 0.99 -2.96 6.98
CA ALA A 7 0.74 -2.15 5.79
C ALA A 7 -0.77 -1.93 5.57
N LEU A 8 -1.15 -0.76 5.06
CA LEU A 8 -2.48 -0.55 4.50
C LEU A 8 -2.47 -0.94 3.03
N ALA A 9 -3.33 -1.89 2.65
CA ALA A 9 -3.34 -2.45 1.31
C ALA A 9 -4.75 -2.46 0.71
N LYS A 10 -4.82 -2.22 -0.60
CA LYS A 10 -5.97 -2.54 -1.43
C LYS A 10 -5.91 -4.02 -1.77
N THR A 11 -6.57 -4.85 -0.97
CA THR A 11 -6.52 -6.31 -1.11
C THR A 11 -7.61 -6.85 -2.02
N LYS A 12 -8.69 -6.10 -2.22
CA LYS A 12 -9.86 -6.46 -3.03
C LYS A 12 -10.36 -5.28 -3.88
N PRO A 13 -11.02 -5.54 -5.01
CA PRO A 13 -11.61 -4.51 -5.86
C PRO A 13 -12.96 -4.02 -5.29
N GLU A 14 -12.94 -3.49 -4.07
CA GLU A 14 -14.10 -2.94 -3.36
C GLU A 14 -13.70 -1.73 -2.50
N VAL A 15 -14.69 -1.02 -1.94
CA VAL A 15 -14.45 0.14 -1.07
C VAL A 15 -13.65 -0.27 0.19
N GLY A 16 -12.65 0.53 0.54
CA GLY A 16 -11.84 0.38 1.75
C GLY A 16 -10.38 -0.02 1.51
N LEU A 17 -9.65 -0.12 2.61
CA LEU A 17 -8.30 -0.67 2.69
C LEU A 17 -8.24 -1.63 3.88
N GLU A 18 -7.42 -2.67 3.78
CA GLU A 18 -7.21 -3.62 4.86
C GLU A 18 -5.83 -3.36 5.49
N LEU A 19 -5.77 -3.34 6.83
CA LEU A 19 -4.51 -3.35 7.57
C LEU A 19 -4.02 -4.81 7.63
N ILE A 20 -2.92 -5.10 6.94
CA ILE A 20 -2.36 -6.45 6.81
C ILE A 20 -0.96 -6.52 7.43
N ASP A 21 -0.53 -7.73 7.73
CA ASP A 21 0.89 -8.05 7.92
C ASP A 21 1.47 -8.51 6.58
N ALA A 22 2.51 -7.83 6.10
CA ALA A 22 3.25 -8.13 4.87
C ALA A 22 4.72 -8.48 5.21
N PRO A 23 5.40 -9.31 4.41
CA PRO A 23 6.82 -9.56 4.63
C PRO A 23 7.63 -8.26 4.46
N ILE A 24 8.62 -8.05 5.32
CA ILE A 24 9.60 -6.96 5.11
C ILE A 24 10.36 -7.27 3.80
N PRO A 25 10.39 -6.34 2.84
CA PRO A 25 11.08 -6.58 1.58
C PRO A 25 12.60 -6.65 1.79
N THR A 26 13.25 -7.53 1.03
CA THR A 26 14.71 -7.60 0.96
C THR A 26 15.19 -6.64 -0.13
N PRO A 27 15.93 -5.56 0.20
CA PRO A 27 16.48 -4.68 -0.82
C PRO A 27 17.50 -5.42 -1.69
N GLY A 28 17.51 -5.16 -3.00
CA GLY A 28 18.59 -5.54 -3.90
C GLY A 28 19.83 -4.66 -3.73
N ASP A 29 20.82 -4.85 -4.61
CA ASP A 29 22.13 -4.20 -4.49
C ASP A 29 22.08 -2.67 -4.59
N GLU A 30 21.09 -2.12 -5.32
CA GLU A 30 20.90 -0.66 -5.51
C GLU A 30 19.69 -0.10 -4.74
N ASP A 31 19.03 -0.93 -3.93
CA ASP A 31 17.84 -0.53 -3.18
C ASP A 31 18.20 -0.10 -1.76
N VAL A 32 17.34 0.71 -1.15
CA VAL A 32 17.40 1.02 0.28
C VAL A 32 16.13 0.58 0.98
N LEU A 33 16.28 -0.02 2.17
CA LEU A 33 15.15 -0.37 3.04
C LEU A 33 14.88 0.77 4.03
N ILE A 34 13.71 1.39 3.91
CA ILE A 34 13.32 2.53 4.74
C ILE A 34 12.28 2.09 5.78
N LYS A 35 12.54 2.42 7.05
CA LYS A 35 11.54 2.30 8.12
C LYS A 35 10.69 3.57 8.19
N VAL A 36 9.53 3.53 7.55
CA VAL A 36 8.54 4.63 7.58
C VAL A 36 8.13 4.93 9.03
N LYS A 37 8.31 6.18 9.46
CA LYS A 37 7.90 6.64 10.81
C LYS A 37 6.57 7.36 10.80
N ARG A 38 6.30 8.09 9.71
CA ARG A 38 5.11 8.87 9.43
C ARG A 38 4.94 8.89 7.91
N THR A 39 3.70 8.89 7.47
CA THR A 39 3.28 9.04 6.08
C THR A 39 1.97 9.82 6.11
N ALA A 40 1.70 10.62 5.08
CA ALA A 40 0.49 11.42 4.98
C ALA A 40 -0.51 10.77 4.03
N VAL A 41 -1.77 11.21 4.12
CA VAL A 41 -2.85 10.75 3.25
C VAL A 41 -3.10 11.83 2.20
N CYS A 42 -2.91 11.46 0.94
CA CYS A 42 -3.16 12.31 -0.21
C CYS A 42 -4.60 12.16 -0.73
N GLY A 43 -5.05 13.08 -1.58
CA GLY A 43 -6.32 12.94 -2.30
C GLY A 43 -6.40 11.67 -3.15
N THR A 44 -5.28 11.24 -3.74
CA THR A 44 -5.20 9.97 -4.49
C THR A 44 -5.52 8.75 -3.61
N ASP A 45 -5.10 8.76 -2.35
CA ASP A 45 -5.39 7.64 -1.43
C ASP A 45 -6.89 7.57 -1.10
N ILE A 46 -7.60 8.71 -1.13
CA ILE A 46 -9.06 8.75 -0.99
C ILE A 46 -9.76 8.14 -2.21
N HIS A 47 -9.28 8.40 -3.42
CA HIS A 47 -9.77 7.72 -4.63
C HIS A 47 -9.60 6.20 -4.49
N ILE A 48 -8.39 5.75 -4.13
CA ILE A 48 -8.09 4.34 -3.90
C ILE A 48 -9.04 3.75 -2.86
N TRP A 49 -9.23 4.40 -1.71
CA TRP A 49 -10.18 3.97 -0.68
C TRP A 49 -11.59 3.82 -1.23
N ASN A 50 -12.12 4.85 -1.89
CA ASN A 50 -13.49 4.87 -2.43
C ASN A 50 -13.71 3.88 -3.59
N TRP A 51 -12.64 3.38 -4.19
CA TRP A 51 -12.70 2.44 -5.31
C TRP A 51 -13.54 2.94 -6.48
N ASP A 52 -13.34 4.21 -6.83
CA ASP A 52 -14.04 4.86 -7.93
C ASP A 52 -13.53 4.40 -9.31
N GLU A 53 -14.12 4.95 -10.38
CA GLU A 53 -13.78 4.60 -11.77
C GLU A 53 -12.29 4.81 -12.09
N TRP A 54 -11.68 5.87 -11.54
CA TRP A 54 -10.25 6.11 -11.71
C TRP A 54 -9.45 4.98 -11.06
N SER A 55 -9.79 4.60 -9.84
CA SER A 55 -9.08 3.56 -9.10
C SER A 55 -9.25 2.19 -9.76
N GLN A 56 -10.48 1.85 -10.18
CA GLN A 56 -10.77 0.60 -10.90
C GLN A 56 -9.96 0.45 -12.20
N LYS A 57 -9.62 1.56 -12.86
CA LYS A 57 -8.83 1.57 -14.09
C LYS A 57 -7.32 1.56 -13.86
N ASN A 58 -6.83 2.16 -12.76
CA ASN A 58 -5.40 2.47 -12.60
C ASN A 58 -4.72 1.72 -11.46
N VAL A 59 -5.47 1.18 -10.49
CA VAL A 59 -4.90 0.62 -9.26
C VAL A 59 -4.95 -0.91 -9.32
N PRO A 60 -3.81 -1.60 -9.36
CA PRO A 60 -3.80 -3.06 -9.32
C PRO A 60 -4.22 -3.56 -7.94
N VAL A 61 -4.76 -4.78 -7.91
CA VAL A 61 -5.12 -5.49 -6.69
C VAL A 61 -4.43 -6.86 -6.70
N PRO A 62 -3.68 -7.25 -5.64
CA PRO A 62 -3.46 -6.52 -4.39
C PRO A 62 -2.31 -5.49 -4.47
N MET A 63 -2.41 -4.39 -3.71
CA MET A 63 -1.35 -3.35 -3.66
C MET A 63 -1.28 -2.65 -2.29
N ILE A 64 -0.07 -2.48 -1.72
CA ILE A 64 0.18 -1.59 -0.57
C ILE A 64 0.19 -0.14 -1.07
N THR A 65 -0.54 0.76 -0.40
CA THR A 65 -0.75 2.15 -0.85
C THR A 65 -0.02 3.19 0.01
N GLY A 66 -0.13 4.48 -0.35
CA GLY A 66 0.60 5.60 0.25
C GLY A 66 1.85 6.00 -0.54
N HIS A 67 2.14 7.30 -0.59
CA HIS A 67 3.24 7.86 -1.37
C HIS A 67 3.84 9.16 -0.79
N GLU A 68 3.46 9.55 0.44
CA GLU A 68 3.93 10.76 1.12
C GLU A 68 4.75 10.45 2.38
#